data_AF-A0A7S1NF32-F1
#
_entry.id   AF-A0A7S1NF32-F1
#
_cell.length_a   1.000
_cell.length_b   1.000
_cell.length_c   1.000
_cell.angle_alpha   90.00
_cell.angle_beta   90.00
_cell.angle_gamma   90.00
#
_symmetry.space_group_name_H-M   'P 1'
#
loop_
_entity.id
_entity.type
_entity.pdbx_description
1 polymer ?
#
loop_
_entity_poly.entity_id
_entity_poly.type
_entity_poly.pdbx_seq_one_letter_code
_entity_poly.pdbx_strand_id
1 'polypeptide(L)'
;RQAEWEGVVKIPFIDEARLVAEYRAVQQTLRESEKATNRRALPIMFSSSSKVEAPLLKGTDKGFPDLTDCRVIGRSFEMRPRDFIPRLCPGVQMGSASPEGCPTFFSRPGFTTKLSDLKVNVFGMASR
;
A
#
# COMPACT_ATOMS: atom_id res chain seq x y z
N ARG A 1 -29.25 1.96 -12.21
CA ARG A 1 -28.37 2.56 -13.24
C ARG A 1 -26.99 2.02 -12.94
N GLN A 2 -26.49 1.11 -13.78
CA GLN A 2 -25.12 0.62 -13.68
C GLN A 2 -24.26 1.67 -14.39
N ALA A 3 -23.28 2.23 -13.71
CA ALA A 3 -22.43 3.24 -14.33
C ALA A 3 -21.58 2.60 -15.43
N GLU A 4 -21.19 3.35 -16.46
CA GLU A 4 -20.43 2.76 -17.59
C GLU A 4 -19.10 2.11 -17.16
N TRP A 5 -18.49 2.61 -16.08
CA TRP A 5 -17.27 2.03 -15.49
C TRP A 5 -17.49 0.69 -14.78
N GLU A 6 -18.74 0.30 -14.50
CA GLU A 6 -19.11 -1.03 -13.97
C GLU A 6 -19.39 -2.03 -15.10
N GLY A 7 -19.23 -1.63 -16.36
CA GLY A 7 -19.49 -2.47 -17.53
C GLY A 7 -18.50 -3.64 -17.68
N VAL A 8 -18.96 -4.71 -18.33
CA VAL A 8 -18.09 -5.86 -18.65
C VAL A 8 -17.27 -5.57 -19.90
N VAL A 9 -15.95 -5.50 -19.75
CA VAL A 9 -15.01 -5.31 -20.86
C VAL A 9 -14.58 -6.66 -21.43
N LYS A 10 -14.81 -6.86 -22.74
CA LYS A 10 -14.43 -8.08 -23.47
C LYS A 10 -13.15 -7.85 -24.28
N ILE A 11 -12.00 -7.97 -23.63
CA ILE A 11 -10.68 -7.94 -24.28
C ILE A 11 -10.10 -9.36 -24.39
N PRO A 12 -9.26 -9.65 -25.41
CA PRO A 12 -8.56 -10.92 -25.47
C PRO A 12 -7.57 -11.03 -24.31
N PHE A 13 -7.49 -12.22 -23.71
CA PHE A 13 -6.43 -12.54 -22.74
C PHE A 13 -5.12 -12.83 -23.48
N ILE A 14 -4.02 -12.33 -22.93
CA ILE A 14 -2.69 -12.49 -23.53
C ILE A 14 -2.18 -13.92 -23.28
N ASP A 15 -1.61 -14.52 -24.32
CA ASP A 15 -0.84 -15.76 -24.22
C ASP A 15 0.57 -15.47 -23.68
N GLU A 16 0.90 -16.03 -22.51
CA GLU A 16 2.19 -15.81 -21.83
C GLU A 16 3.38 -16.26 -22.69
N ALA A 17 3.31 -17.45 -23.30
CA ALA A 17 4.41 -18.01 -24.07
C ALA A 17 4.70 -17.15 -25.31
N ARG A 18 3.64 -16.70 -25.99
CA ARG A 18 3.76 -15.77 -27.12
C ARG A 18 4.36 -14.44 -26.69
N LEU A 19 3.90 -13.89 -25.56
CA LEU A 19 4.42 -12.62 -25.05
C LEU A 19 5.91 -12.72 -24.68
N VAL A 20 6.32 -13.79 -24.00
CA VAL A 20 7.71 -13.98 -23.56
C VAL A 20 8.66 -14.17 -24.76
N ALA A 21 8.22 -14.85 -25.82
CA ALA A 21 9.00 -15.02 -27.04
C ALA A 21 9.30 -13.66 -27.70
N GLU A 22 8.27 -12.84 -27.90
CA GLU A 22 8.41 -11.49 -28.47
C GLU A 22 9.20 -10.56 -27.54
N TYR A 23 8.95 -10.62 -26.23
CA TYR A 23 9.66 -9.85 -25.22
C TYR A 23 11.18 -10.07 -25.30
N ARG A 24 11.63 -11.32 -25.46
CA ARG A 24 13.07 -11.66 -25.54
C ARG A 24 13.75 -11.03 -26.75
N ALA A 25 13.06 -10.89 -27.88
CA ALA A 25 13.61 -10.22 -29.07
C ALA A 25 13.88 -8.73 -28.78
N VAL A 26 12.96 -8.06 -28.06
CA VAL A 26 13.09 -6.64 -27.70
C VAL A 26 14.15 -6.41 -26.62
N GLN A 27 14.38 -7.35 -25.69
CA GLN A 27 15.39 -7.17 -24.64
C GLN A 27 16.80 -6.90 -25.17
N GLN A 28 17.12 -7.35 -26.38
CA GLN A 28 18.42 -7.14 -27.02
C GLN A 28 18.63 -5.70 -27.47
N THR A 29 17.56 -4.91 -27.64
CA THR A 29 17.62 -3.53 -28.14
C THR A 29 17.61 -2.48 -27.02
N LEU A 30 17.49 -2.91 -25.76
CA LEU A 30 17.43 -2.00 -24.62
C LEU A 30 18.80 -1.37 -24.31
N ARG A 31 18.77 -0.10 -23.91
CA ARG A 31 19.93 0.60 -23.35
C ARG A 31 20.25 0.04 -21.95
N GLU A 32 21.50 0.17 -21.53
CA GLU A 32 21.94 -0.33 -20.21
C GLU A 32 21.17 0.31 -19.03
N SER A 33 20.77 1.59 -19.14
CA SER A 33 19.93 2.26 -18.13
C SER A 33 18.52 1.67 -18.02
N GLU A 34 17.95 1.26 -19.15
CA GLU A 34 16.62 0.62 -19.22
C GLU A 34 16.70 -0.78 -18.62
N LYS A 35 17.73 -1.56 -18.97
CA LYS A 35 18.01 -2.87 -18.37
C LYS A 35 18.21 -2.77 -16.86
N ALA A 36 18.94 -1.76 -16.39
CA ALA A 36 19.18 -1.53 -14.97
C ALA A 36 17.90 -1.21 -14.18
N THR A 37 16.89 -0.63 -14.82
CA THR A 37 15.59 -0.30 -14.20
C THR A 37 14.62 -1.48 -14.28
N ASN A 38 14.73 -2.31 -15.32
CA ASN A 38 13.91 -3.50 -15.53
C ASN A 38 14.38 -4.70 -14.67
N ARG A 39 14.51 -4.49 -13.36
CA ARG A 39 14.91 -5.53 -12.40
C ARG A 39 14.01 -5.52 -11.17
N ARG A 40 13.88 -6.67 -10.52
CA ARG A 40 13.23 -6.75 -9.21
C ARG A 40 14.16 -6.10 -8.18
N ALA A 41 13.66 -5.11 -7.45
CA ALA A 41 14.36 -4.52 -6.33
C ALA A 41 13.75 -5.01 -5.01
N LEU A 42 14.58 -5.08 -3.96
CA LEU A 42 14.08 -5.31 -2.61
C LEU A 42 13.49 -4.01 -2.05
N PRO A 43 12.47 -4.10 -1.17
CA PRO A 43 12.03 -2.96 -0.38
C PRO A 43 13.20 -2.32 0.37
N ILE A 44 13.15 -1.01 0.56
CA ILE A 44 14.17 -0.24 1.30
C ILE A 44 13.53 0.29 2.58
N MET A 45 14.15 0.01 3.73
CA MET A 45 13.78 0.58 5.02
C MET A 45 14.69 1.77 5.32
N PHE A 46 14.08 2.91 5.65
CA PHE A 46 14.79 4.14 5.99
C PHE A 46 14.78 4.37 7.50
N SER A 47 15.92 4.74 8.06
CA SER A 47 16.07 5.07 9.48
C SER A 47 16.95 6.30 9.66
N SER A 48 16.58 7.19 10.59
CA SER A 48 17.45 8.29 11.01
C SER A 48 18.67 7.75 11.78
N SER A 49 19.86 8.31 11.52
CA SER A 49 21.09 7.92 12.21
C SER A 49 22.02 9.10 12.44
N SER A 50 22.32 9.40 13.70
CA SER A 50 23.31 10.41 14.08
C SER A 50 24.76 10.02 13.80
N LYS A 51 25.02 8.77 13.38
CA LYS A 51 26.36 8.19 13.22
C LYS A 51 26.88 8.22 11.78
N VAL A 52 26.09 8.73 10.84
CA VAL A 52 26.45 8.76 9.42
C VAL A 52 26.75 10.19 9.02
N GLU A 53 27.87 10.39 8.33
CA GLU A 53 28.19 11.67 7.70
C GLU A 53 27.06 12.03 6.76
N ALA A 54 26.52 13.25 6.89
CA ALA A 54 25.34 13.64 6.17
C ALA A 54 25.71 14.10 4.76
N PRO A 55 25.51 13.28 3.71
CA PRO A 55 25.94 13.65 2.37
C PRO A 55 25.01 14.73 1.81
N LEU A 56 25.53 15.58 0.93
CA LEU A 56 24.70 16.41 0.07
C LEU A 56 23.98 15.49 -0.92
N LEU A 57 22.65 15.40 -0.81
CA LEU A 57 21.84 14.71 -1.80
C LEU A 57 21.38 15.74 -2.82
N LYS A 58 21.83 15.56 -4.06
CA LYS A 58 21.41 16.44 -5.14
C LYS A 58 19.94 16.23 -5.48
N GLY A 59 19.22 17.33 -5.62
CA GLY A 59 17.87 17.32 -6.17
C GLY A 59 17.88 16.83 -7.62
N THR A 60 16.71 16.43 -8.11
CA THR A 60 16.53 16.16 -9.54
C THR A 60 16.09 17.44 -10.24
N ASP A 61 16.42 17.58 -11.54
CA ASP A 61 16.27 18.79 -12.38
C ASP A 61 14.84 19.39 -12.45
N LYS A 62 13.85 18.79 -11.79
CA LYS A 62 12.42 19.14 -11.81
C LYS A 62 11.94 19.82 -10.53
N GLY A 63 12.71 20.76 -10.00
CA GLY A 63 12.27 21.63 -8.89
C GLY A 63 12.47 21.06 -7.48
N PHE A 64 13.32 20.05 -7.31
CA PHE A 64 13.72 19.59 -5.99
C PHE A 64 15.04 20.26 -5.59
N PRO A 65 15.12 20.97 -4.45
CA PRO A 65 16.37 21.51 -3.97
C PRO A 65 17.29 20.40 -3.47
N ASP A 66 18.58 20.69 -3.43
CA ASP A 66 19.55 19.82 -2.77
C ASP A 66 19.24 19.72 -1.27
N LEU A 67 19.35 18.50 -0.73
CA LEU A 67 19.20 18.25 0.70
C LEU A 67 20.57 18.24 1.37
N THR A 68 20.75 19.16 2.32
CA THR A 68 21.90 19.22 3.23
C THR A 68 21.58 18.53 4.55
N ASP A 69 22.60 18.06 5.26
CA ASP A 69 22.51 17.38 6.57
C ASP A 69 21.50 16.19 6.59
N CYS A 70 21.38 15.45 5.48
CA CYS A 70 20.52 14.26 5.41
C CYS A 70 21.13 13.08 6.20
N ARG A 71 20.66 12.88 7.44
CA ARG A 71 21.08 11.80 8.34
C ARG A 71 20.16 10.58 8.27
N VAL A 72 19.90 10.09 7.06
CA VAL A 72 19.02 8.93 6.83
C VAL A 72 19.80 7.82 6.14
N ILE A 73 19.62 6.60 6.62
CA ILE A 73 20.18 5.39 6.02
C ILE A 73 19.04 4.59 5.42
N GLY A 74 19.15 4.27 4.13
CA GLY A 74 18.32 3.25 3.48
C GLY A 74 19.03 1.89 3.50
N ARG A 75 18.33 0.83 3.90
CA ARG A 75 18.84 -0.56 3.84
C ARG A 75 17.83 -1.45 3.16
N SER A 76 18.31 -2.42 2.38
CA SER A 76 17.44 -3.47 1.85
C SER A 76 16.76 -4.20 3.01
N PHE A 77 15.45 -4.33 2.92
CA PHE A 77 14.62 -4.99 3.91
C PHE A 77 13.96 -6.21 3.29
N GLU A 78 14.24 -7.37 3.87
CA GLU A 78 13.58 -8.62 3.53
C GLU A 78 12.77 -9.10 4.73
N MET A 79 11.45 -9.18 4.54
CA MET A 79 10.58 -9.77 5.55
C MET A 79 10.68 -11.29 5.42
N ARG A 80 11.14 -11.96 6.47
CA ARG A 80 11.13 -13.43 6.51
C ARG A 80 9.69 -13.95 6.36
N PRO A 81 9.45 -14.98 5.53
CA PRO A 81 8.13 -15.57 5.39
C PRO A 81 7.64 -16.05 6.76
N ARG A 82 6.39 -15.72 7.09
CA ARG A 82 5.70 -16.18 8.30
C ARG A 82 4.34 -16.74 7.89
N ASP A 83 3.90 -17.76 8.60
CA ASP A 83 2.56 -18.30 8.40
C ASP A 83 1.51 -17.24 8.76
N PHE A 84 0.55 -17.03 7.86
CA PHE A 84 -0.59 -16.17 8.13
C PHE A 84 -1.52 -16.88 9.11
N ILE A 85 -1.81 -16.24 10.23
CA ILE A 85 -2.74 -16.75 11.24
C ILE A 85 -4.02 -15.92 11.14
N PRO A 86 -5.12 -16.44 10.55
CA PRO A 86 -6.37 -15.69 10.34
C PRO A 86 -7.21 -15.56 11.63
N ARG A 87 -6.60 -15.11 12.72
CA ARG A 87 -7.26 -14.84 14.00
C ARG A 87 -6.54 -13.72 14.74
N LEU A 88 -7.22 -13.15 15.73
CA LEU A 88 -6.60 -12.18 16.64
C LEU A 88 -5.45 -12.84 17.40
N CYS A 89 -4.33 -12.12 17.51
CA CYS A 89 -3.21 -12.54 18.32
C CYS A 89 -3.64 -12.64 19.80
N PRO A 90 -3.07 -13.57 20.58
CA PRO A 90 -3.28 -13.60 22.02
C PRO A 90 -2.94 -12.25 22.65
N GLY A 91 -3.82 -11.73 23.51
CA GLY A 91 -3.64 -10.45 24.20
C GLY A 91 -4.12 -9.20 23.44
N VAL A 92 -4.72 -9.34 22.25
CA VAL A 92 -5.35 -8.20 21.57
C VAL A 92 -6.48 -7.65 22.43
N GLN A 93 -6.41 -6.35 22.71
CA GLN A 93 -7.44 -5.63 23.45
C GLN A 93 -8.58 -5.20 22.51
N MET A 94 -9.82 -5.39 22.95
CA MET A 94 -11.02 -5.05 22.18
C MET A 94 -12.10 -4.49 23.11
N GLY A 95 -13.17 -3.97 22.51
CA GLY A 95 -14.34 -3.52 23.24
C GLY A 95 -14.00 -2.36 24.16
N SER A 96 -14.25 -2.52 25.46
CA SER A 96 -13.95 -1.51 26.47
C SER A 96 -12.46 -1.39 26.80
N ALA A 97 -11.66 -2.40 26.45
CA ALA A 97 -10.21 -2.40 26.64
C ALA A 97 -9.45 -1.85 25.43
N SER A 98 -10.14 -1.48 24.34
CA SER A 98 -9.52 -0.96 23.13
C SER A 98 -8.64 0.27 23.41
N PRO A 99 -7.56 0.47 22.63
CA PRO A 99 -6.72 1.66 22.74
C PRO A 99 -7.51 2.96 22.58
N GLU A 100 -6.98 4.03 23.17
CA GLU A 100 -7.56 5.37 23.02
C GLU A 100 -7.68 5.76 21.54
N GLY A 101 -8.80 6.39 21.19
CA GLY A 101 -9.13 6.75 19.81
C GLY A 101 -9.84 5.67 18.99
N CYS A 102 -9.95 4.43 19.50
CA CYS A 102 -10.74 3.39 18.84
C CYS A 102 -12.20 3.39 19.34
N PRO A 103 -13.20 3.69 18.48
CA PRO A 103 -14.59 3.73 18.90
C PRO A 103 -15.10 2.34 19.29
N THR A 104 -15.96 2.30 20.31
CA THR A 104 -16.52 1.05 20.83
C THR A 104 -17.92 1.29 21.40
N PHE A 105 -18.85 0.38 21.09
CA PHE A 105 -20.19 0.38 21.71
C PHE A 105 -20.16 -0.20 23.14
N PHE A 106 -19.08 -0.91 23.52
CA PHE A 106 -18.95 -1.59 24.81
C PHE A 106 -18.52 -0.66 25.96
N SER A 107 -18.29 0.62 25.69
CA SER A 107 -18.02 1.63 26.72
C SER A 107 -19.24 1.92 27.60
N ARG A 108 -20.46 1.62 27.12
CA ARG A 108 -21.71 1.83 27.84
C ARG A 108 -22.60 0.57 27.82
N PRO A 109 -23.04 0.05 28.98
CA PRO A 109 -23.93 -1.10 29.02
C PRO A 109 -25.38 -0.73 28.63
N GLY A 110 -26.15 -1.73 28.22
CA GLY A 110 -27.62 -1.64 28.14
C GLY A 110 -28.22 -1.18 26.81
N PHE A 111 -27.50 -1.29 25.69
CA PHE A 111 -28.09 -1.06 24.37
C PHE A 111 -28.69 -2.35 23.78
N THR A 112 -29.77 -2.20 23.02
CA THR A 112 -30.39 -3.30 22.25
C THR A 112 -30.23 -2.98 20.77
N THR A 113 -29.96 -3.99 19.96
CA THR A 113 -29.78 -3.83 18.51
C THR A 113 -31.00 -4.35 17.76
N LYS A 114 -31.53 -3.55 16.82
CA LYS A 114 -32.60 -3.97 15.91
C LYS A 114 -32.34 -3.39 14.52
N LEU A 115 -32.38 -4.22 13.49
CA LEU A 115 -32.35 -3.75 12.10
C LEU A 115 -33.72 -3.15 11.75
N SER A 116 -33.74 -1.87 11.37
CA SER A 116 -34.97 -1.14 11.04
C SER A 116 -34.71 -0.15 9.91
N ASP A 117 -35.74 0.10 9.09
CA ASP A 117 -35.68 1.07 7.99
C ASP A 117 -35.93 2.49 8.50
N LEU A 118 -34.87 3.15 8.98
CA LEU A 118 -34.93 4.48 9.60
C LEU A 118 -34.60 5.63 8.65
N LYS A 119 -34.32 5.35 7.37
CA LYS A 119 -33.96 6.37 6.36
C LYS A 119 -32.83 7.31 6.82
N VAL A 120 -31.82 6.78 7.52
CA VAL A 120 -30.67 7.55 8.04
C VAL A 120 -29.92 8.27 6.91
N ASN A 121 -29.48 9.51 7.17
CA ASN A 121 -28.72 10.32 6.22
C ASN A 121 -27.25 10.41 6.65
N VAL A 122 -26.36 9.75 5.90
CA VAL A 122 -24.91 9.77 6.14
C VAL A 122 -24.17 10.64 5.12
N PHE A 123 -24.66 10.71 3.87
CA PHE A 123 -23.94 11.30 2.74
C PHE A 123 -24.73 12.39 1.99
N GLY A 124 -25.68 13.04 2.67
CA GLY A 124 -26.49 14.14 2.10
C GLY A 124 -27.84 13.71 1.52
N MET A 125 -28.15 12.41 1.48
CA MET A 125 -29.47 11.87 1.16
C MET A 125 -29.85 10.76 2.14
N ALA A 126 -31.13 10.67 2.48
CA ALA A 126 -31.67 9.59 3.29
C ALA A 126 -31.47 8.24 2.59
N SER A 127 -31.00 7.24 3.36
CA SER A 127 -30.90 5.84 2.91
C SER A 127 -32.25 5.30 2.46
N ARG A 128 -32.26 4.32 1.55
CA ARG A 128 -33.45 3.76 0.93
C ARG A 128 -33.61 2.29 1.25
#